data_AF-A0A7C4J3I3-F1
#
_entry.id   AF-A0A7C4J3I3-F1
#
_cell.length_a   1.000
_cell.length_b   1.000
_cell.length_c   1.000
_cell.angle_alpha   90.00
_cell.angle_beta   90.00
_cell.angle_gamma   90.00
#
_symmetry.space_group_name_H-M   'P 1'
#
loop_
_entity.id
_entity.type
_entity.pdbx_description
1 polymer ?
#
loop_
_entity_poly.entity_id
_entity_poly.type
_entity_poly.pdbx_seq_one_letter_code
_entity_poly.pdbx_strand_id
1 'polypeptide(L)'
;MSGEDVAKAQFQANEVNAKLKAKKGKLPAELDKDSFLKLLVAELRHQDPTQPMNDREFISQMAQFSSLEQMSNMNQSIEKLLIRSQSGEAFSLIGKEVEAVDFASQQIVRGLVSGIVYRQDGVKVIIGSAEVSLNDIHAVFLPSNYRPEQNNPVTKNADVAEKLETKAVQAQEKQNAVEAYSMNAFSKGSSSHIEPVRN
;
A
#
# COMPACT_ATOMS: atom_id res chain seq x y z
N MET A 1 -34.99 37.31 -17.62
CA MET A 1 -35.38 36.67 -16.35
C MET A 1 -36.72 37.28 -15.97
N SER A 2 -37.71 36.45 -15.69
CA SER A 2 -39.05 36.94 -15.31
C SER A 2 -38.97 37.58 -13.92
N GLY A 3 -39.91 38.46 -13.57
CA GLY A 3 -39.97 39.06 -12.23
C GLY A 3 -40.08 38.03 -11.10
N GLU A 4 -40.59 36.84 -11.41
CA GLU A 4 -40.71 35.71 -10.49
C GLU A 4 -39.36 35.04 -10.17
N ASP A 5 -38.45 34.99 -11.16
CA ASP A 5 -37.10 34.44 -10.99
C ASP A 5 -36.25 35.33 -10.06
N VAL A 6 -36.43 36.64 -10.18
CA VAL A 6 -35.76 37.65 -9.33
C VAL A 6 -36.26 37.57 -7.90
N ALA A 7 -37.58 37.42 -7.71
CA ALA A 7 -38.17 37.25 -6.39
C ALA A 7 -37.69 35.97 -5.69
N LYS A 8 -37.59 34.85 -6.41
CA LYS A 8 -37.03 33.60 -5.86
C LYS A 8 -35.55 33.74 -5.49
N ALA A 9 -34.75 34.39 -6.33
CA ALA A 9 -33.35 34.65 -6.04
C ALA A 9 -33.17 35.52 -4.80
N GLN A 10 -33.97 36.58 -4.67
CA GLN A 10 -33.95 37.47 -3.51
C GLN A 10 -34.37 36.75 -2.22
N PHE A 11 -35.38 35.87 -2.30
CA PHE A 11 -35.85 35.11 -1.15
C PHE A 11 -34.80 34.10 -0.67
N GLN A 12 -34.14 33.41 -1.61
CA GLN A 12 -33.05 32.49 -1.30
C GLN A 12 -31.84 33.23 -0.70
N ALA A 13 -31.48 34.39 -1.22
CA ALA A 13 -30.42 35.24 -0.67
C ALA A 13 -30.71 35.66 0.78
N ASN A 14 -31.95 36.10 1.04
CA ASN A 14 -32.38 36.50 2.39
C ASN A 14 -32.41 35.33 3.36
N GLU A 15 -32.83 34.14 2.93
CA GLU A 15 -32.86 32.93 3.75
C GLU A 15 -31.44 32.45 4.10
N VAL A 16 -30.51 32.51 3.13
CA VAL A 16 -29.10 32.21 3.35
C VAL A 16 -28.49 33.22 4.32
N ASN A 17 -28.70 34.52 4.13
CA ASN A 17 -28.21 35.56 5.04
C ASN A 17 -28.76 35.40 6.48
N ALA A 18 -30.03 35.01 6.63
CA ALA A 18 -30.62 34.73 7.94
C ALA A 18 -30.01 33.49 8.60
N LYS A 19 -29.77 32.40 7.84
CA LYS A 19 -29.14 31.18 8.33
C LYS A 19 -27.65 31.39 8.69
N LEU A 20 -26.95 32.26 7.97
CA LEU A 20 -25.57 32.64 8.24
C LEU A 20 -25.45 33.48 9.52
N LYS A 21 -26.36 34.43 9.74
CA LYS A 21 -26.43 35.20 11.00
C LYS A 21 -26.77 34.32 12.22
N ALA A 22 -27.60 33.29 12.03
CA ALA A 22 -27.97 32.36 13.11
C ALA A 22 -26.85 31.38 13.49
N LYS A 23 -25.89 31.11 12.59
CA LYS A 23 -24.90 30.05 12.73
C LYS A 23 -23.48 30.60 12.74
N LYS A 24 -23.14 31.40 13.77
CA LYS A 24 -21.81 31.94 14.13
C LYS A 24 -20.63 31.40 13.29
N GLY A 25 -20.47 31.91 12.06
CA GLY A 25 -19.23 31.81 11.28
C GLY A 25 -18.77 30.45 10.76
N LYS A 26 -19.62 29.43 10.58
CA LYS A 26 -19.23 28.21 9.84
C LYS A 26 -20.15 27.89 8.67
N LEU A 27 -19.66 28.19 7.48
CA LEU A 27 -20.21 27.79 6.19
C LEU A 27 -19.79 26.35 5.83
N PRO A 28 -20.67 25.53 5.22
CA PRO A 28 -20.30 24.22 4.70
C PRO A 28 -19.45 24.36 3.42
N ALA A 29 -18.22 23.86 3.46
CA ALA A 29 -17.13 24.18 2.52
C ALA A 29 -17.34 23.80 1.03
N GLU A 30 -18.30 22.93 0.70
CA GLU A 30 -18.44 22.43 -0.68
C GLU A 30 -19.58 23.07 -1.50
N LEU A 31 -20.44 23.91 -0.90
CA LEU A 31 -21.62 24.48 -1.59
C LEU A 31 -21.58 26.01 -1.79
N ASP A 32 -20.48 26.67 -1.41
CA ASP A 32 -20.49 28.10 -1.13
C ASP A 32 -19.90 28.98 -2.23
N LYS A 33 -18.88 28.55 -2.99
CA LYS A 33 -18.19 29.44 -3.95
C LYS A 33 -19.06 29.90 -5.13
N ASP A 34 -19.82 28.98 -5.73
CA ASP A 34 -20.70 29.29 -6.88
C ASP A 34 -21.98 30.02 -6.44
N SER A 35 -22.50 29.67 -5.27
CA SER A 35 -23.64 30.35 -4.65
C SER A 35 -23.26 31.77 -4.21
N PHE A 36 -22.04 31.96 -3.71
CA PHE A 36 -21.45 33.24 -3.33
C PHE A 36 -21.14 34.14 -4.53
N LEU A 37 -20.54 33.61 -5.60
CA LEU A 37 -20.31 34.36 -6.84
C LEU A 37 -21.64 34.82 -7.47
N LYS A 38 -22.69 33.98 -7.39
CA LYS A 38 -24.04 34.37 -7.81
C LYS A 38 -24.63 35.47 -6.91
N LEU A 39 -24.42 35.39 -5.60
CA LEU A 39 -24.84 36.44 -4.67
C LEU A 39 -24.09 37.75 -4.94
N LEU A 40 -22.78 37.69 -5.19
CA LEU A 40 -21.93 38.83 -5.50
C LEU A 40 -22.34 39.52 -6.82
N VAL A 41 -22.65 38.73 -7.85
CA VAL A 41 -23.16 39.26 -9.13
C VAL A 41 -24.58 39.83 -8.96
N ALA A 42 -25.40 39.27 -8.08
CA ALA A 42 -26.72 39.81 -7.78
C ALA A 42 -26.64 41.15 -7.03
N GLU A 43 -25.78 41.26 -6.02
CA GLU A 43 -25.50 42.49 -5.27
C GLU A 43 -24.92 43.59 -6.18
N LEU A 44 -23.90 43.28 -6.99
CA LEU A 44 -23.32 44.24 -7.96
C LEU A 44 -24.33 44.79 -8.97
N ARG A 45 -25.40 44.05 -9.28
CA ARG A 45 -26.48 44.48 -10.18
C ARG A 45 -27.55 45.33 -9.49
N HIS A 46 -27.59 45.35 -8.16
CA HIS A 46 -28.67 45.97 -7.37
C HIS A 46 -28.21 46.89 -6.22
N GLN A 47 -26.93 47.25 -6.12
CA GLN A 47 -26.47 48.16 -5.07
C GLN A 47 -26.96 49.60 -5.29
N ASP A 48 -27.73 50.08 -4.31
CA ASP A 48 -28.03 51.50 -4.10
C ASP A 48 -26.71 52.25 -3.77
N PRO A 49 -26.40 53.38 -4.44
CA PRO A 49 -25.13 54.10 -4.32
C PRO A 49 -24.80 54.66 -2.92
N THR A 50 -25.69 54.54 -1.93
CA THR A 50 -25.56 55.20 -0.63
C THR A 50 -24.90 54.36 0.48
N GLN A 51 -24.68 53.03 0.32
CA GLN A 51 -23.99 52.19 1.33
C GLN A 51 -23.03 51.10 0.76
N PRO A 52 -21.98 51.46 0.00
CA PRO A 52 -21.14 50.49 -0.73
C PRO A 52 -19.98 49.81 0.04
N MET A 53 -19.83 50.05 1.35
CA MET A 53 -18.55 49.77 2.07
C MET A 53 -18.53 48.48 2.90
N ASN A 54 -19.63 48.06 3.54
CA ASN A 54 -19.62 46.92 4.47
C ASN A 54 -19.47 45.57 3.74
N ASP A 55 -20.11 45.44 2.57
CA ASP A 55 -20.13 44.18 1.82
C ASP A 55 -18.76 43.86 1.22
N ARG A 56 -18.02 44.88 0.75
CA ARG A 56 -16.68 44.70 0.15
C ARG A 56 -15.64 44.20 1.16
N GLU A 57 -15.70 44.67 2.40
CA GLU A 57 -14.75 44.26 3.43
C GLU A 57 -15.02 42.80 3.87
N PHE A 58 -16.29 42.41 3.99
CA PHE A 58 -16.67 41.02 4.24
C PHE A 58 -16.26 40.09 3.08
N ILE A 59 -16.48 40.51 1.82
CA ILE A 59 -16.06 39.76 0.63
C ILE A 59 -14.54 39.55 0.62
N SER A 60 -13.77 40.60 0.93
CA SER A 60 -12.31 40.54 1.01
C SER A 60 -11.84 39.52 2.06
N GLN A 61 -12.45 39.53 3.25
CA GLN A 61 -12.12 38.57 4.31
C GLN A 61 -12.51 37.14 3.93
N MET A 62 -13.65 36.92 3.28
CA MET A 62 -14.06 35.58 2.82
C MET A 62 -13.14 35.04 1.71
N ALA A 63 -12.76 35.88 0.75
CA ALA A 63 -11.79 35.51 -0.28
C ALA A 63 -10.43 35.12 0.34
N GLN A 64 -10.01 35.84 1.39
CA GLN A 64 -8.82 35.49 2.15
C GLN A 64 -8.95 34.13 2.85
N PHE A 65 -10.07 33.88 3.55
CA PHE A 65 -10.30 32.58 4.21
C PHE A 65 -10.38 31.42 3.21
N SER A 66 -11.08 31.58 2.09
CA SER A 66 -11.16 30.54 1.05
C SER A 66 -9.79 30.25 0.44
N SER A 67 -8.94 31.26 0.27
CA SER A 67 -7.57 31.07 -0.21
C SER A 67 -6.72 30.31 0.80
N LEU A 68 -6.85 30.61 2.11
CA LEU A 68 -6.17 29.87 3.17
C LEU A 68 -6.65 28.42 3.27
N GLU A 69 -7.95 28.18 3.13
CA GLU A 69 -8.53 26.84 3.11
C GLU A 69 -8.04 26.04 1.90
N GLN A 70 -8.04 26.63 0.70
CA GLN A 70 -7.48 26.01 -0.50
C GLN A 70 -6.00 25.67 -0.32
N MET A 71 -5.23 26.58 0.29
CA MET A 71 -3.82 26.31 0.61
C MET A 71 -3.67 25.18 1.63
N SER A 72 -4.53 25.12 2.64
CA SER A 72 -4.55 24.02 3.62
C SER A 72 -4.88 22.68 2.95
N ASN A 73 -5.90 22.65 2.09
CA ASN A 73 -6.29 21.46 1.32
C ASN A 73 -5.18 21.00 0.35
N MET A 74 -4.46 21.95 -0.24
CA MET A 74 -3.30 21.67 -1.08
C MET A 74 -2.16 21.05 -0.26
N ASN A 75 -1.84 21.61 0.90
CA ASN A 75 -0.80 21.05 1.79
C ASN A 75 -1.15 19.61 2.21
N GLN A 76 -2.40 19.34 2.60
CA GLN A 76 -2.86 17.98 2.91
C GLN A 76 -2.75 17.03 1.71
N SER A 77 -2.99 17.53 0.49
CA SER A 77 -2.85 16.73 -0.72
C SER A 77 -1.38 16.40 -1.01
N ILE A 78 -0.48 17.36 -0.78
CA ILE A 78 0.97 17.16 -0.91
C ILE A 78 1.47 16.13 0.12
N GLU A 79 1.03 16.21 1.38
CA GLU A 79 1.37 15.23 2.42
C GLU A 79 0.93 13.81 2.01
N LYS A 80 -0.30 13.67 1.49
CA LYS A 80 -0.80 12.38 0.98
C LYS A 80 0.02 11.85 -0.19
N LEU A 81 0.46 12.72 -1.11
CA LEU A 81 1.33 12.35 -2.22
C LEU A 81 2.70 11.89 -1.74
N LEU A 82 3.29 12.58 -0.76
CA LEU A 82 4.56 12.19 -0.15
C LEU A 82 4.47 10.79 0.48
N ILE A 83 3.41 10.51 1.25
CA ILE A 83 3.18 9.18 1.84
C ILE A 83 3.05 8.10 0.75
N ARG A 84 2.37 8.39 -0.37
CA ARG A 84 2.27 7.45 -1.50
C ARG A 84 3.61 7.20 -2.17
N SER A 85 4.43 8.23 -2.36
CA SER A 85 5.78 8.10 -2.92
C SER A 85 6.66 7.22 -2.01
N GLN A 86 6.72 7.55 -0.72
CA GLN A 86 7.44 6.80 0.30
C GLN A 86 6.96 5.35 0.39
N SER A 87 5.66 5.09 0.22
CA SER A 87 5.13 3.72 0.18
C SER A 87 5.73 2.91 -0.97
N GLY A 88 5.85 3.50 -2.16
CA GLY A 88 6.45 2.85 -3.32
C GLY A 88 7.90 2.44 -3.07
N GLU A 89 8.68 3.34 -2.47
CA GLU A 89 10.05 3.06 -2.05
C GLU A 89 10.10 1.95 -0.99
N ALA A 90 9.27 2.04 0.05
CA ALA A 90 9.20 1.05 1.12
C ALA A 90 8.83 -0.35 0.60
N PHE A 91 7.89 -0.47 -0.35
CA PHE A 91 7.52 -1.75 -0.96
C PHE A 91 8.70 -2.42 -1.65
N SER A 92 9.59 -1.63 -2.28
CA SER A 92 10.79 -2.16 -2.92
C SER A 92 11.81 -2.74 -1.93
N LEU A 93 11.72 -2.35 -0.66
CA LEU A 93 12.62 -2.80 0.39
C LEU A 93 12.20 -4.11 1.04
N ILE A 94 10.92 -4.50 0.96
CA ILE A 94 10.45 -5.77 1.55
C ILE A 94 11.27 -6.94 1.01
N GLY A 95 11.79 -7.77 1.93
CA GLY A 95 12.61 -8.92 1.60
C GLY A 95 14.05 -8.58 1.16
N LYS A 96 14.44 -7.30 1.16
CA LYS A 96 15.84 -6.87 1.07
C LYS A 96 16.42 -6.71 2.48
N GLU A 97 17.74 -6.79 2.55
CA GLU A 97 18.48 -6.50 3.77
C GLU A 97 18.88 -5.03 3.74
N VAL A 98 18.64 -4.28 4.82
CA VAL A 98 18.94 -2.85 4.87
C VAL A 98 19.82 -2.54 6.08
N GLU A 99 20.58 -1.46 5.99
CA GLU A 99 21.32 -0.89 7.10
C GLU A 99 20.83 0.54 7.33
N ALA A 100 20.52 0.84 8.59
CA ALA A 100 19.95 2.12 9.00
C ALA A 100 20.48 2.52 10.37
N VAL A 101 20.34 3.80 10.70
CA VAL A 101 20.65 4.33 12.04
C VAL A 101 19.35 4.54 12.79
N ASP A 102 19.13 3.82 13.88
CA ASP A 102 17.98 4.10 14.74
C ASP A 102 18.22 5.43 15.47
N PHE A 103 17.38 6.43 15.19
CA PHE A 103 17.47 7.76 15.79
C PHE A 103 17.40 7.73 17.33
N ALA A 104 16.64 6.78 17.90
CA ALA A 104 16.47 6.71 19.36
C ALA A 104 17.70 6.15 20.07
N SER A 105 18.38 5.16 19.48
CA SER A 105 19.51 4.47 20.11
C SER A 105 20.88 4.89 19.54
N GLN A 106 20.91 5.62 18.42
CA GLN A 106 22.10 5.91 17.60
C GLN A 106 22.88 4.65 17.22
N GLN A 107 22.24 3.48 17.27
CA GLN A 107 22.84 2.22 16.87
C GLN A 107 22.54 1.95 15.40
N ILE A 108 23.51 1.31 14.75
CA ILE A 108 23.29 0.76 13.41
C ILE A 108 22.42 -0.48 13.56
N VAL A 109 21.26 -0.45 12.92
CA VAL A 109 20.36 -1.60 12.80
C VAL A 109 20.50 -2.15 11.40
N ARG A 110 20.86 -3.42 11.30
CA ARG A 110 20.96 -4.15 10.03
C ARG A 110 20.09 -5.39 10.06
N GLY A 111 19.32 -5.61 9.00
CA GLY A 111 18.51 -6.82 8.89
C GLY A 111 17.54 -6.81 7.71
N LEU A 112 16.80 -7.90 7.59
CA LEU A 112 15.78 -8.07 6.57
C LEU A 112 14.56 -7.18 6.88
N VAL A 113 14.09 -6.46 5.88
CA VAL A 113 12.80 -5.75 5.98
C VAL A 113 11.67 -6.78 5.88
N SER A 114 10.92 -6.90 6.97
CA SER A 114 9.82 -7.87 7.10
C SER A 114 8.44 -7.26 6.87
N GLY A 115 8.32 -5.94 6.92
CA GLY A 115 7.05 -5.25 6.74
C GLY A 115 7.18 -3.73 6.68
N ILE A 116 6.05 -3.07 6.44
CA ILE A 116 5.91 -1.62 6.34
C ILE A 116 4.80 -1.19 7.28
N VAL A 117 4.98 -0.03 7.91
CA VAL A 117 3.99 0.54 8.80
C VAL A 117 3.79 2.03 8.53
N TYR A 118 2.53 2.44 8.60
CA TYR A 118 2.11 3.82 8.44
C TYR A 118 1.89 4.46 9.81
N ARG A 119 2.55 5.58 10.04
CA ARG A 119 2.47 6.37 11.27
C ARG A 119 2.12 7.82 10.92
N GLN A 120 1.77 8.63 11.92
CA GLN A 120 1.49 10.04 11.71
C GLN A 120 2.73 10.82 11.23
N ASP A 121 3.93 10.34 11.55
CA ASP A 121 5.21 10.92 11.16
C ASP A 121 5.77 10.38 9.83
N GLY A 122 5.05 9.47 9.15
CA GLY A 122 5.40 8.97 7.82
C GLY A 122 5.38 7.45 7.68
N VAL A 123 6.07 6.96 6.65
CA VAL A 123 6.21 5.53 6.35
C VAL A 123 7.48 4.98 7.01
N LYS A 124 7.36 3.86 7.72
CA LYS A 124 8.49 3.16 8.35
C LYS A 124 8.55 1.71 7.89
N VAL A 125 9.73 1.11 7.96
CA VAL A 125 9.96 -0.31 7.70
C VAL A 125 10.25 -1.06 8.99
N ILE A 126 9.93 -2.35 9.02
CA ILE A 126 10.17 -3.21 10.18
C ILE A 126 11.41 -4.06 9.93
N ILE A 127 12.44 -3.87 10.76
CA ILE A 127 13.69 -4.63 10.76
C ILE A 127 13.79 -5.36 12.11
N GLY A 128 13.56 -6.68 12.12
CA GLY A 128 13.43 -7.42 13.37
C GLY A 128 12.28 -6.88 14.23
N SER A 129 12.58 -6.32 15.39
CA SER A 129 11.60 -5.66 16.28
C SER A 129 11.61 -4.13 16.17
N ALA A 130 12.48 -3.54 15.34
CA ALA A 130 12.62 -2.09 15.23
C ALA A 130 11.76 -1.55 14.08
N GLU A 131 11.13 -0.39 14.31
CA GLU A 131 10.50 0.43 13.27
C GLU A 131 11.44 1.55 12.87
N VAL A 132 11.90 1.55 11.62
CA VAL A 132 12.92 2.48 11.12
C VAL A 132 12.33 3.37 10.02
N SER A 133 12.59 4.67 10.09
CA SER A 133 12.17 5.61 9.05
C SER A 133 12.90 5.36 7.75
N LEU A 134 12.24 5.58 6.61
CA LEU A 134 12.91 5.49 5.31
C LEU A 134 14.09 6.47 5.19
N ASN A 135 14.00 7.63 5.84
CA ASN A 135 15.07 8.64 5.82
C ASN A 135 16.35 8.17 6.55
N ASP A 136 16.23 7.17 7.43
CA ASP A 136 17.33 6.67 8.24
C ASP A 136 18.05 5.48 7.57
N ILE A 137 17.54 5.00 6.43
CA ILE A 137 18.14 3.90 5.65
C ILE A 137 19.22 4.48 4.74
N HIS A 138 20.48 4.06 4.94
CA HIS A 138 21.61 4.52 4.13
C HIS A 138 22.18 3.45 3.21
N ALA A 139 21.83 2.18 3.37
CA ALA A 139 22.22 1.10 2.46
C ALA A 139 21.16 0.01 2.29
N VAL A 140 21.09 -0.54 1.08
CA VAL A 140 20.18 -1.63 0.70
C VAL A 140 21.00 -2.73 0.02
N PHE A 141 20.87 -3.95 0.52
CA PHE A 141 21.56 -5.14 0.07
C PHE A 141 20.56 -6.19 -0.41
N LEU A 142 21.02 -7.04 -1.33
CA LEU A 142 20.32 -8.28 -1.61
C LEU A 142 20.38 -9.17 -0.36
N PRO A 143 19.31 -9.92 -0.05
CA PRO A 143 19.32 -10.77 1.13
C PRO A 143 20.41 -11.85 0.98
N SER A 144 20.99 -12.29 2.09
CA SER A 144 22.08 -13.27 2.12
C SER A 144 21.79 -14.61 1.43
N ASN A 145 20.51 -14.95 1.21
CA ASN A 145 20.08 -16.13 0.45
C ASN A 145 19.81 -15.86 -1.04
N TYR A 146 20.13 -14.65 -1.54
CA TYR A 146 19.96 -14.31 -2.95
C TYR A 146 20.94 -15.09 -3.82
N ARG A 147 20.42 -16.01 -4.63
CA ARG A 147 21.19 -16.84 -5.56
C ARG A 147 20.77 -16.46 -6.99
N PRO A 148 21.52 -15.61 -7.71
CA PRO A 148 21.13 -15.14 -9.04
C PRO A 148 20.97 -16.30 -10.03
N GLU A 149 21.80 -17.34 -9.90
CA GLU A 149 21.82 -18.54 -10.75
C GLU A 149 20.58 -19.43 -10.60
N GLN A 150 19.93 -19.49 -9.43
CA GLN A 150 18.80 -20.42 -9.17
C GLN A 150 17.43 -19.89 -9.61
N ASN A 151 17.35 -18.60 -9.92
CA ASN A 151 16.13 -17.98 -10.42
C ASN A 151 16.07 -17.97 -11.96
N ASN A 152 17.06 -18.56 -12.62
CA ASN A 152 17.07 -18.76 -14.06
C ASN A 152 16.23 -20.01 -14.41
N PRO A 153 15.22 -19.92 -15.29
CA PRO A 153 14.39 -21.07 -15.65
C PRO A 153 15.20 -22.25 -16.23
N VAL A 154 16.36 -21.99 -16.82
CA VAL A 154 17.25 -23.03 -17.38
C VAL A 154 17.87 -23.91 -16.29
N THR A 155 18.39 -23.31 -15.22
CA THR A 155 19.02 -24.05 -14.09
C THR A 155 17.99 -24.69 -13.18
N LYS A 156 16.84 -24.03 -12.98
CA LYS A 156 15.72 -24.58 -12.18
C LYS A 156 15.15 -25.86 -12.79
N ASN A 157 15.11 -25.97 -14.11
CA ASN A 157 14.69 -27.18 -14.80
C ASN A 157 15.78 -28.27 -14.78
N ALA A 158 17.06 -27.89 -14.81
CA ALA A 158 18.17 -28.83 -14.67
C ALA A 158 18.21 -29.49 -13.27
N ASP A 159 18.02 -28.70 -12.20
CA ASP A 159 17.94 -29.21 -10.82
C ASP A 159 16.75 -30.17 -10.59
N VAL A 160 15.66 -29.99 -11.35
CA VAL A 160 14.50 -30.88 -11.32
C VAL A 160 14.78 -32.17 -12.09
N ALA A 161 15.47 -32.09 -13.25
CA ALA A 161 15.86 -33.24 -14.04
C ALA A 161 16.83 -34.16 -13.28
N GLU A 162 17.87 -33.60 -12.64
CA GLU A 162 18.87 -34.37 -11.88
C GLU A 162 18.22 -35.11 -10.68
N LYS A 163 17.25 -34.46 -10.01
CA LYS A 163 16.48 -35.09 -8.91
C LYS A 163 15.53 -36.19 -9.40
N LEU A 164 15.02 -36.09 -10.62
CA LEU A 164 14.17 -37.13 -11.23
C LEU A 164 15.00 -38.33 -11.67
N GLU A 165 16.18 -38.11 -12.26
CA GLU A 165 17.12 -39.17 -12.63
C GLU A 165 17.62 -39.94 -11.40
N THR A 166 17.99 -39.23 -10.33
CA THR A 166 18.43 -39.87 -9.07
C THR A 166 17.31 -40.73 -8.46
N LYS A 167 16.05 -40.28 -8.50
CA LYS A 167 14.90 -41.07 -8.04
C LYS A 167 14.65 -42.29 -8.91
N ALA A 168 14.83 -42.18 -10.23
CA ALA A 168 14.65 -43.28 -11.16
C ALA A 168 15.70 -44.39 -10.93
N VAL A 169 16.97 -44.02 -10.76
CA VAL A 169 18.06 -44.98 -10.46
C VAL A 169 17.78 -45.72 -9.15
N GLN A 170 17.42 -45.01 -8.07
CA GLN A 170 17.09 -45.63 -6.79
C GLN A 170 15.85 -46.54 -6.84
N ALA A 171 14.87 -46.23 -7.70
CA ALA A 171 13.70 -47.08 -7.91
C ALA A 171 14.07 -48.38 -8.64
N GLN A 172 14.97 -48.28 -9.63
CA GLN A 172 15.42 -49.43 -10.42
C GLN A 172 16.33 -50.36 -9.60
N GLU A 173 17.20 -49.83 -8.75
CA GLU A 173 17.98 -50.63 -7.81
C GLU A 173 17.10 -51.41 -6.82
N LYS A 174 16.01 -50.79 -6.34
CA LYS A 174 15.03 -51.47 -5.49
C LYS A 174 14.29 -52.59 -6.22
N GLN A 175 13.92 -52.38 -7.48
CA GLN A 175 13.29 -53.43 -8.30
C GLN A 175 14.25 -54.61 -8.52
N ASN A 176 15.50 -54.33 -8.88
CA ASN A 176 16.52 -55.37 -9.07
C ASN A 176 16.80 -56.16 -7.79
N ALA A 177 16.79 -55.51 -6.63
CA ALA A 177 16.95 -56.17 -5.33
C ALA A 177 15.78 -57.12 -5.01
N VAL A 178 14.55 -56.73 -5.37
CA VAL A 178 13.35 -57.56 -5.17
C VAL A 178 13.37 -58.79 -6.10
N GLU A 179 13.79 -58.64 -7.36
CA GLU A 179 13.93 -59.76 -8.30
C GLU A 179 15.01 -60.75 -7.85
N ALA A 180 16.17 -60.25 -7.39
CA ALA A 180 17.25 -61.10 -6.88
C ALA A 180 16.83 -61.93 -5.66
N TYR A 181 16.00 -61.37 -4.77
CA TYR A 181 15.47 -62.08 -3.61
C TYR A 181 14.47 -63.18 -4.02
N SER A 182 13.64 -62.89 -5.03
CA SER A 182 12.63 -63.81 -5.56
C SER A 182 13.26 -65.03 -6.27
N MET A 183 14.34 -64.81 -7.03
CA MET A 183 15.11 -65.87 -7.70
C MET A 183 15.80 -66.82 -6.71
N ASN A 184 16.33 -66.28 -5.61
CA ASN A 184 16.97 -67.08 -4.57
C ASN A 184 15.96 -67.87 -3.72
N ALA A 185 14.74 -67.35 -3.54
CA ALA A 185 13.66 -68.05 -2.83
C ALA A 185 13.10 -69.24 -3.64
N PHE A 186 13.04 -69.13 -4.96
CA PHE A 186 12.57 -70.22 -5.85
C PHE A 186 13.58 -71.38 -5.94
N SER A 187 14.89 -71.08 -5.93
CA SER A 187 15.96 -72.09 -5.94
C SER A 187 15.95 -72.99 -4.70
N LYS A 188 15.62 -72.46 -3.52
CA LYS A 188 15.57 -73.22 -2.26
C LYS A 188 14.30 -74.06 -2.05
N GLY A 189 13.27 -73.91 -2.90
CA GLY A 189 11.98 -74.59 -2.75
C GLY A 189 11.83 -75.92 -3.50
N SER A 190 12.80 -76.35 -4.32
CA SER A 190 12.61 -77.47 -5.27
C SER A 190 13.26 -78.82 -4.89
N SER A 191 13.79 -78.97 -3.67
CA SER A 191 14.30 -80.28 -3.20
C SER A 191 13.40 -80.86 -2.11
N SER A 192 12.21 -81.31 -2.49
CA SER A 192 11.44 -82.26 -1.67
C SER A 192 11.90 -83.67 -2.01
N HIS A 193 12.83 -84.18 -1.20
CA HIS A 193 13.25 -85.57 -1.24
C HIS A 193 12.08 -86.44 -0.74
N ILE A 194 11.47 -87.21 -1.64
CA ILE A 194 10.41 -88.18 -1.31
C ILE A 194 11.09 -89.39 -0.65
N GLU A 195 10.88 -89.60 0.64
CA GLU A 195 11.27 -90.86 1.28
C GLU A 195 10.31 -91.99 0.88
N PRO A 196 10.81 -93.20 0.54
CA PRO A 196 9.95 -94.34 0.29
C PRO A 196 9.44 -94.93 1.61
N VAL A 197 8.11 -95.03 1.72
CA VAL A 197 7.40 -95.77 2.78
C VAL A 197 7.82 -97.25 2.75
N ARG A 198 8.29 -97.77 3.89
CA ARG A 198 8.46 -99.21 4.11
C ARG A 198 7.35 -99.74 5.03
N ASN A 199 6.73 -100.85 4.58
CA ASN A 199 5.85 -101.76 5.34
C ASN A 199 6.54 -102.32 6.58
#